data_AF-A0A7V9UVB3-F1
#
_entry.id   AF-A0A7V9UVB3-F1
#
_cell.length_a   1.000
_cell.length_b   1.000
_cell.length_c   1.000
_cell.angle_alpha   90.00
_cell.angle_beta   90.00
_cell.angle_gamma   90.00
#
_symmetry.space_group_name_H-M   'P 1'
#
loop_
_entity.id
_entity.type
_entity.pdbx_description
1 polymer ?
#
loop_
_entity_poly.entity_id
_entity_poly.type
_entity_poly.pdbx_seq_one_letter_code
_entity_poly.pdbx_strand_id
1 'polypeptide(L)'
;MEAIAKTRHLKGSPRKARLVIDLIRGRNVSQALAILKFTDKRAADPIAKTLRSAIANATYLAEQQNIAIDPDDLWVKTCFVDMGAHKNRRRMRPAPQGRAYKE
;
A
#
# COMPACT_ATOMS: atom_id res chain seq x y z
N MET A 1 -15.71 -5.35 -13.45
CA MET A 1 -14.60 -6.27 -13.13
C MET A 1 -13.81 -5.68 -11.97
N GLU A 2 -13.30 -6.49 -11.06
CA GLU A 2 -12.45 -6.04 -9.96
C GLU A 2 -11.16 -6.86 -9.93
N ALA A 3 -10.03 -6.20 -9.76
CA ALA A 3 -8.73 -6.84 -9.57
C ALA A 3 -8.15 -6.44 -8.22
N ILE A 4 -7.48 -7.38 -7.57
CA ILE A 4 -6.93 -7.19 -6.23
C ILE A 4 -5.41 -7.44 -6.28
N ALA A 5 -4.65 -6.60 -5.59
CA ALA A 5 -3.25 -6.85 -5.28
C ALA A 5 -3.00 -6.63 -3.78
N LYS A 6 -2.13 -7.45 -3.19
CA LYS A 6 -1.79 -7.38 -1.76
C LYS A 6 -0.29 -7.53 -1.59
N THR A 7 0.35 -6.60 -0.88
CA THR A 7 1.72 -6.79 -0.38
C THR A 7 1.68 -7.11 1.09
N ARG A 8 2.21 -8.29 1.44
CA ARG A 8 2.26 -8.79 2.81
C ARG A 8 3.62 -8.50 3.43
N HIS A 9 3.65 -8.40 4.77
CA HIS A 9 4.87 -8.24 5.56
C HIS A 9 5.70 -6.98 5.22
N LEU A 10 5.01 -5.89 4.85
CA LEU A 10 5.67 -4.60 4.66
C LEU A 10 6.32 -4.13 5.97
N LYS A 11 7.60 -3.73 5.90
CA LYS A 11 8.32 -3.16 7.04
C LYS A 11 7.84 -1.74 7.31
N GLY A 12 7.12 -1.52 8.39
CA GLY A 12 6.67 -0.20 8.81
C GLY A 12 5.49 -0.29 9.77
N SER A 13 5.18 0.82 10.44
CA SER A 13 3.94 0.90 11.23
C SER A 13 2.74 1.09 10.29
N PRO A 14 1.63 0.35 10.49
CA PRO A 14 0.40 0.52 9.72
C PRO A 14 -0.08 1.97 9.69
N ARG A 15 0.08 2.71 10.80
CA ARG A 15 -0.33 4.11 10.92
C ARG A 15 0.33 5.00 9.87
N LYS A 16 1.63 4.80 9.59
CA LYS A 16 2.37 5.60 8.60
C LYS A 16 1.92 5.30 7.16
N ALA A 17 1.56 4.05 6.88
CA ALA A 17 1.06 3.66 5.56
C ALA A 17 -0.39 4.12 5.33
N ARG A 18 -1.23 4.12 6.37
CA ARG A 18 -2.62 4.61 6.29
C ARG A 18 -2.71 6.07 5.82
N LEU A 19 -1.83 6.94 6.34
CA LEU A 19 -1.74 8.34 5.89
C LEU A 19 -1.58 8.49 4.37
N VAL A 20 -0.85 7.57 3.72
CA VAL A 20 -0.65 7.61 2.27
C VAL A 20 -1.83 6.98 1.53
N ILE A 21 -2.40 5.90 2.07
CA ILE A 21 -3.57 5.21 1.50
C ILE A 21 -4.79 6.11 1.49
N ASP A 22 -4.97 6.94 2.50
CA ASP A 22 -6.08 7.88 2.59
C ASP A 22 -6.05 8.93 1.46
N LEU A 23 -4.88 9.24 0.89
CA LEU A 23 -4.74 10.18 -0.24
C LEU A 23 -5.28 9.62 -1.56
N ILE A 24 -5.16 8.31 -1.76
CA ILE A 24 -5.48 7.64 -3.03
C ILE A 24 -6.86 6.98 -3.04
N ARG A 25 -7.56 6.94 -1.90
CA ARG A 25 -8.87 6.29 -1.78
C ARG A 25 -9.89 6.98 -2.68
N GLY A 26 -10.57 6.21 -3.54
CA GLY A 26 -11.60 6.72 -4.45
C GLY A 26 -11.07 7.58 -5.60
N ARG A 27 -9.74 7.70 -5.76
CA ARG A 27 -9.14 8.44 -6.87
C ARG A 27 -9.03 7.57 -8.11
N ASN A 28 -9.01 8.22 -9.27
CA ASN A 28 -8.64 7.59 -10.52
C ASN A 28 -7.19 7.05 -10.43
N VAL A 29 -6.92 5.91 -11.07
CA VAL A 29 -5.60 5.26 -11.06
C VAL A 29 -4.49 6.19 -11.54
N SER A 30 -4.71 6.95 -12.60
CA SER A 30 -3.70 7.89 -13.14
C SER A 30 -3.35 8.98 -12.11
N GLN A 31 -4.37 9.56 -11.48
CA GLN A 31 -4.22 10.54 -10.41
C GLN A 31 -3.54 9.93 -9.17
N ALA A 32 -3.91 8.72 -8.78
CA ALA A 32 -3.32 8.03 -7.64
C ALA A 32 -1.83 7.76 -7.85
N LEU A 33 -1.41 7.35 -9.06
CA LEU A 33 0.00 7.16 -9.39
C LEU A 33 0.79 8.48 -9.34
N ALA A 34 0.20 9.58 -9.81
CA ALA A 34 0.81 10.90 -9.71
C ALA A 34 0.99 11.33 -8.24
N ILE A 35 -0.05 11.20 -7.42
CA ILE A 35 0.01 11.51 -5.98
C ILE A 35 1.12 10.70 -5.31
N LEU A 36 1.17 9.39 -5.55
CA LEU A 36 2.18 8.51 -4.94
C LEU A 36 3.60 8.84 -5.40
N LYS A 37 3.79 9.29 -6.65
CA LYS A 37 5.12 9.66 -7.17
C LYS A 37 5.71 10.89 -6.46
N PHE A 38 4.87 11.85 -6.08
CA PHE A 38 5.30 13.10 -5.45
C PHE A 38 5.12 13.12 -3.92
N THR A 39 4.57 12.05 -3.34
CA THR A 39 4.42 11.94 -1.89
C THR A 39 5.76 11.53 -1.27
N ASP A 40 6.41 12.46 -0.55
CA ASP A 40 7.65 12.18 0.18
C ASP A 40 7.39 11.41 1.50
N LYS A 41 7.00 10.15 1.34
CA LYS A 41 6.87 9.18 2.42
C LYS A 41 7.44 7.85 1.95
N ARG A 42 8.26 7.21 2.78
CA ARG A 42 8.77 5.85 2.53
C ARG A 42 7.69 4.81 2.20
N ALA A 43 6.46 5.00 2.68
CA ALA A 43 5.34 4.10 2.38
C ALA A 43 4.80 4.27 0.95
N ALA A 44 5.08 5.39 0.26
CA ALA A 44 4.58 5.66 -1.08
C ALA A 44 5.12 4.67 -2.12
N ASP A 45 6.42 4.39 -2.12
CA ASP A 45 7.05 3.44 -3.06
C ASP A 45 6.43 2.03 -3.03
N PRO A 46 6.30 1.35 -1.87
CA PRO A 46 5.68 0.03 -1.83
C PRO A 46 4.20 0.08 -2.22
N ILE A 47 3.47 1.15 -1.84
CA ILE A 47 2.06 1.31 -2.25
C ILE A 47 1.96 1.50 -3.77
N ALA A 48 2.83 2.31 -4.38
CA ALA A 48 2.86 2.51 -5.83
C ALA A 48 3.14 1.20 -6.58
N LYS A 49 4.06 0.36 -6.05
CA LYS A 49 4.29 -0.98 -6.60
C LYS A 49 3.04 -1.87 -6.50
N THR A 50 2.33 -1.83 -5.38
CA THR A 50 1.08 -2.59 -5.22
C THR A 50 -0.01 -2.14 -6.18
N LEU A 51 -0.14 -0.83 -6.40
CA LEU A 51 -1.12 -0.27 -7.32
C LEU A 51 -0.79 -0.68 -8.76
N ARG A 52 0.48 -0.59 -9.17
CA ARG A 52 0.93 -1.09 -10.49
C ARG A 52 0.62 -2.57 -10.71
N SER A 53 0.83 -3.39 -9.68
CA SER A 53 0.46 -4.81 -9.73
C SER A 53 -1.05 -5.03 -9.84
N ALA A 54 -1.88 -4.21 -9.18
CA ALA A 54 -3.34 -4.29 -9.30
C ALA A 54 -3.80 -3.94 -10.73
N ILE A 55 -3.20 -2.92 -11.35
CA ILE A 55 -3.49 -2.54 -12.74
C ILE A 55 -3.12 -3.69 -13.68
N ALA A 56 -1.92 -4.27 -13.53
CA ALA A 56 -1.49 -5.41 -14.34
C ALA A 56 -2.42 -6.64 -14.19
N ASN A 57 -2.93 -6.88 -12.98
CA ASN A 57 -3.92 -7.94 -12.75
C ASN A 57 -5.26 -7.62 -13.44
N ALA A 58 -5.67 -6.34 -13.45
CA ALA A 58 -6.89 -5.91 -14.13
C ALA A 58 -6.77 -6.09 -15.65
N THR A 59 -5.65 -5.68 -16.24
CA THR A 59 -5.42 -5.83 -17.69
C THR A 59 -5.38 -7.30 -18.10
N TYR A 60 -4.72 -8.16 -17.32
CA TYR A 60 -4.68 -9.60 -17.59
C TYR A 60 -6.07 -10.25 -17.56
N LEU A 61 -6.90 -9.90 -16.56
CA LEU A 61 -8.28 -10.40 -16.48
C LEU A 61 -9.16 -9.89 -17.63
N ALA A 62 -8.93 -8.66 -18.08
CA ALA A 62 -9.63 -8.07 -19.22
C ALA A 62 -9.35 -8.82 -20.51
N GLU A 63 -8.06 -9.09 -20.78
CA GLU A 63 -7.61 -9.86 -21.93
C GLU A 63 -8.23 -11.26 -21.95
N GLN A 64 -8.26 -11.95 -20.80
CA GLN A 64 -8.91 -13.27 -20.69
C GLN A 64 -10.41 -13.25 -21.00
N GLN A 65 -11.09 -12.14 -20.74
CA GLN A 65 -12.53 -11.99 -20.98
C GLN A 65 -12.84 -11.34 -22.34
N ASN A 66 -11.81 -11.03 -23.16
CA ASN A 66 -11.92 -10.29 -24.41
C ASN A 66 -12.63 -8.93 -24.25
N ILE A 67 -12.42 -8.25 -23.11
CA ILE A 67 -12.96 -6.93 -22.82
C ILE A 67 -11.83 -5.91 -23.01
N ALA A 68 -12.06 -4.90 -23.85
CA ALA A 68 -11.17 -3.75 -23.93
C ALA A 68 -11.34 -2.88 -22.69
N ILE A 69 -10.27 -2.67 -21.93
CA ILE A 69 -10.25 -1.78 -20.76
C ILE A 69 -9.36 -0.59 -21.07
N ASP A 70 -9.90 0.62 -20.86
CA ASP A 70 -9.13 1.85 -20.83
C ASP A 70 -8.50 2.03 -19.42
N PRO A 71 -7.18 2.25 -19.32
CA PRO A 71 -6.53 2.62 -18.07
C PRO A 71 -7.15 3.83 -17.35
N ASP A 72 -7.73 4.77 -18.10
CA ASP A 72 -8.31 6.00 -17.56
C ASP A 72 -9.68 5.80 -16.92
N ASP A 73 -10.37 4.69 -17.21
CA ASP A 73 -11.63 4.33 -16.55
C ASP A 73 -11.41 3.59 -15.21
N LEU A 74 -10.17 3.21 -14.91
CA LEU A 74 -9.84 2.51 -13.68
C LEU A 74 -9.75 3.48 -12.50
N TRP A 75 -10.35 3.08 -11.38
CA TRP A 75 -10.35 3.85 -10.15
C TRP A 75 -10.15 2.95 -8.93
N VAL A 76 -9.61 3.51 -7.86
CA VAL A 76 -9.33 2.79 -6.62
C VAL A 76 -10.62 2.66 -5.81
N LYS A 77 -11.33 1.54 -6.00
CA LYS A 77 -12.59 1.27 -5.28
C LYS A 77 -12.37 1.11 -3.77
N THR A 78 -11.47 0.22 -3.35
CA THR A 78 -11.16 -0.01 -1.94
C THR A 78 -9.66 -0.12 -1.70
N CYS A 79 -9.18 0.52 -0.64
CA CYS A 79 -7.80 0.42 -0.20
C CYS A 79 -7.71 0.58 1.32
N PHE A 80 -7.06 -0.39 1.97
CA PHE A 80 -6.92 -0.44 3.42
C PHE A 80 -5.56 -1.06 3.80
N VAL A 81 -5.15 -0.80 5.04
CA VAL A 81 -3.91 -1.34 5.62
C VAL A 81 -4.23 -1.98 6.94
N ASP A 82 -4.02 -3.29 6.99
CA ASP A 82 -4.18 -4.08 8.18
C ASP A 82 -2.93 -4.06 9.06
N MET A 83 -3.13 -4.40 10.32
CA MET A 83 -2.02 -4.69 11.21
C MET A 83 -1.40 -6.03 10.80
N GLY A 84 -0.19 -5.97 10.27
CA GLY A 84 0.58 -7.18 9.99
C GLY A 84 1.07 -7.84 11.27
N ALA A 85 1.70 -8.99 11.14
CA ALA A 85 2.42 -9.61 12.24
C ALA A 85 3.46 -8.60 12.77
N HIS A 86 3.18 -8.02 13.94
CA HIS A 86 4.19 -7.38 14.76
C HIS A 86 5.12 -8.50 15.16
N LYS A 87 6.12 -8.80 14.33
CA LYS A 87 7.17 -9.73 14.68
C LYS A 87 7.67 -9.21 16.02
N ASN A 88 7.46 -10.00 17.08
CA ASN A 88 7.85 -9.78 18.46
C ASN A 88 9.36 -9.51 18.55
N ARG A 89 9.82 -8.41 17.97
CA ARG A 89 11.08 -7.78 18.29
C ARG A 89 10.78 -7.10 19.61
N ARG A 90 10.71 -7.89 20.68
CA ARG A 90 10.90 -7.38 22.04
C ARG A 90 12.32 -6.84 22.06
N ARG A 91 12.48 -5.62 21.55
CA ARG A 91 13.73 -4.90 21.61
C ARG A 91 13.71 -4.20 22.94
N MET A 92 14.81 -4.38 23.65
CA MET A 92 15.03 -3.69 24.90
C MET A 92 16.09 -2.65 24.64
N ARG A 93 15.78 -1.40 24.94
CA ARG A 93 16.76 -0.33 24.90
C ARG A 93 17.28 -0.11 26.33
N PRO A 94 18.60 -0.17 26.57
CA PRO A 94 19.15 0.11 27.89
C PRO A 94 18.80 1.53 28.32
N ALA A 95 18.46 1.70 29.59
CA ALA A 95 18.10 2.98 30.20
C ALA A 95 18.95 3.22 31.47
N PRO A 96 19.03 4.48 31.97
CA PRO A 96 19.83 4.80 33.15
C PRO A 96 19.44 3.97 34.38
N GLN A 97 20.40 3.77 35.29
CA GLN A 97 20.20 3.11 36.58
C GLN A 97 19.70 1.65 36.47
N GLY A 98 20.19 0.89 35.49
CA GLY A 98 19.81 -0.52 35.30
C GLY A 98 18.36 -0.72 34.81
N ARG A 99 17.68 0.36 34.43
CA ARG A 99 16.34 0.29 33.84
C ARG A 99 16.44 -0.10 32.38
N ALA A 100 15.29 -0.43 31.80
CA ALA A 100 15.22 -0.77 30.40
C ALA A 100 13.88 -0.30 29.81
N TYR A 101 13.94 0.29 28.62
CA TYR A 101 12.76 0.70 27.86
C TYR A 101 12.36 -0.38 26.86
N LYS A 102 11.05 -0.56 26.70
CA LYS A 102 10.47 -1.42 25.68
C LYS A 102 10.40 -0.65 24.36
N GLU A 103 11.09 -1.14 23.33
CA GLU A 103 11.00 -0.67 21.93
C GLU A 103 9.95 -1.44 21.13
#